data_AF-A0A1A8N4P4-F1
#
_entry.id   AF-A0A1A8N4P4-F1
#
_cell.length_a   1.000
_cell.length_b   1.000
_cell.length_c   1.000
_cell.angle_alpha   90.00
_cell.angle_beta   90.00
_cell.angle_gamma   90.00
#
_symmetry.space_group_name_H-M   'P 1'
#
loop_
_entity.id
_entity.type
_entity.pdbx_description
1 polymer ?
#
loop_
_entity_poly.entity_id
_entity_poly.type
_entity_poly.pdbx_seq_one_letter_code
_entity_poly.pdbx_strand_id
1 'polypeptide(L)' 'TQLCEDCSPNCEACVDTSDNCISCSRGSSKLFLHEGRCWTNCPEGFFETQDGSCEACDSSCQTCDETE' A
#
# COMPACT_ATOMS: atom_id res chain seq x y z
N THR A 1 7.86 -6.11 -29.83
CA THR A 1 8.54 -5.23 -28.87
C THR A 1 7.81 -5.38 -27.56
N GLN A 2 8.48 -5.78 -26.48
CA GLN A 2 7.86 -5.70 -25.15
C GLN A 2 7.81 -4.22 -24.79
N LEU A 3 6.62 -3.64 -24.70
CA LEU A 3 6.44 -2.28 -24.20
C LEU A 3 6.60 -2.38 -22.68
N CYS A 4 7.66 -1.79 -22.11
CA CYS A 4 7.70 -1.56 -20.68
C CYS A 4 6.85 -0.33 -20.42
N GLU A 5 5.68 -0.54 -19.83
CA GLU A 5 4.87 0.54 -19.30
C GLU A 5 5.36 0.88 -17.89
N ASP A 6 5.44 2.16 -17.57
CA ASP A 6 5.72 2.61 -16.22
C ASP A 6 4.55 2.24 -15.29
N CYS A 7 4.90 1.89 -14.05
CA CYS A 7 3.91 1.69 -13.00
C CYS A 7 3.21 3.01 -12.64
N SER A 8 2.06 2.91 -11.99
CA SER A 8 1.31 4.08 -11.53
C SER A 8 2.18 5.00 -10.66
N PRO A 9 1.89 6.32 -10.62
CA PRO A 9 2.60 7.24 -9.74
C PRO A 9 2.55 6.74 -8.30
N ASN A 10 3.65 6.87 -7.56
CA ASN A 10 3.84 6.37 -6.20
C ASN A 10 3.99 4.83 -6.08
N CYS A 11 4.02 4.11 -7.19
CA CYS A 11 4.32 2.70 -7.24
C CYS A 11 5.77 2.47 -7.67
N GLU A 12 6.57 1.80 -6.83
CA GLU A 12 7.93 1.40 -7.13
C GLU A 12 7.98 0.16 -8.02
N ALA A 13 7.07 -0.79 -7.79
CA ALA A 13 6.99 -2.03 -8.56
C ALA A 13 5.53 -2.45 -8.72
N CYS A 14 5.17 -2.86 -9.94
CA CYS A 14 3.85 -3.36 -10.29
C CYS A 14 3.95 -4.69 -11.04
N VAL A 15 2.87 -5.47 -11.04
CA VAL A 15 2.78 -6.78 -11.70
C VAL A 15 1.52 -6.84 -12.55
N ASP A 16 1.56 -7.50 -13.70
CA ASP A 16 0.46 -7.63 -14.67
C ASP A 16 -0.02 -6.31 -15.31
N THR A 17 -0.39 -5.30 -14.51
CA THR A 17 -0.86 -3.99 -14.94
C THR A 17 -0.19 -2.85 -14.15
N SER A 18 -0.12 -1.67 -14.76
CA SER A 18 0.44 -0.46 -14.12
C SER A 18 -0.31 -0.06 -12.82
N ASP A 19 -1.58 -0.46 -12.70
CA ASP A 19 -2.43 -0.21 -11.53
C ASP A 19 -2.27 -1.24 -10.41
N ASN A 20 -1.61 -2.38 -10.66
CA ASN A 20 -1.45 -3.43 -9.65
C ASN A 20 -0.06 -3.34 -9.03
N CYS A 21 0.04 -2.41 -8.08
CA CYS A 21 1.25 -2.16 -7.34
C CYS A 21 1.53 -3.25 -6.32
N ILE A 22 2.80 -3.63 -6.19
CA ILE A 22 3.29 -4.58 -5.18
C ILE A 22 4.30 -3.93 -4.23
N SER A 23 4.80 -2.73 -4.54
CA SER A 23 5.69 -1.96 -3.67
C SER A 23 5.46 -0.47 -3.86
N CYS A 24 5.24 0.27 -2.78
CA CYS A 24 5.06 1.72 -2.83
C CYS A 24 6.40 2.46 -2.80
N SER A 25 6.48 3.55 -3.56
CA SER A 25 7.69 4.38 -3.62
C SER A 25 8.01 4.98 -2.26
N ARG A 26 9.25 4.80 -1.79
CA ARG A 26 9.76 5.44 -0.57
C ARG A 26 10.19 6.88 -0.86
N GLY A 27 9.21 7.74 -1.10
CA GLY A 27 9.40 9.16 -1.40
C GLY A 27 9.30 10.07 -0.17
N SER A 28 8.86 11.31 -0.41
CA SER A 28 8.69 12.33 0.64
C SER A 28 7.54 12.05 1.62
N SER A 29 6.63 11.14 1.29
CA SER A 29 5.48 10.76 2.11
C SER A 29 5.51 9.26 2.35
N LYS A 30 5.16 8.85 3.57
CA LYS A 30 4.94 7.44 3.87
C LYS A 30 3.67 7.00 3.14
N LEU A 31 3.80 5.93 2.36
CA LEU A 31 2.73 5.35 1.57
C LEU A 31 2.55 3.90 1.99
N PHE A 32 1.31 3.44 1.90
CA PHE A 32 0.90 2.13 2.36
C PHE A 32 0.22 1.37 1.24
N LEU A 33 0.68 0.15 1.00
CA LEU A 33 0.11 -0.71 -0.01
C LEU A 33 -1.24 -1.27 0.47
N HIS A 34 -2.28 -1.08 -0.35
CA HIS A 34 -3.61 -1.64 -0.13
C HIS A 34 -4.29 -1.92 -1.46
N GLU A 35 -4.71 -3.17 -1.67
CA GLU A 35 -5.41 -3.63 -2.88
C GLU A 35 -4.73 -3.21 -4.21
N GLY A 36 -3.41 -3.33 -4.28
CA GLY A 36 -2.64 -2.95 -5.47
C GLY A 36 -2.41 -1.46 -5.64
N ARG A 37 -2.78 -0.63 -4.65
CA ARG A 37 -2.58 0.83 -4.71
C ARG A 37 -1.84 1.34 -3.50
N CYS A 38 -1.14 2.45 -3.68
CA CYS A 38 -0.42 3.13 -2.63
C CYS A 38 -1.24 4.28 -2.07
N TRP A 39 -1.58 4.19 -0.80
CA TRP A 39 -2.39 5.17 -0.09
C TRP A 39 -1.52 5.96 0.87
N THR A 40 -1.79 7.25 1.02
CA THR A 40 -1.13 8.07 2.04
C THR A 40 -1.64 7.73 3.43
N ASN A 41 -2.91 7.36 3.56
CA ASN A 41 -3.59 6.95 4.78
C ASN A 41 -4.44 5.72 4.46
N CYS A 42 -4.43 4.70 5.31
CA CYS A 42 -5.23 3.50 5.10
C CYS A 42 -6.74 3.79 5.21
N PRO A 43 -7.59 3.06 4.46
CA PRO A 43 -9.05 3.20 4.56
C PRO A 43 -9.57 2.73 5.92
N GLU A 44 -10.82 3.09 6.24
CA GLU A 44 -11.47 2.69 7.49
C GLU A 44 -11.47 1.16 7.66
N GLY A 45 -11.15 0.70 8.87
CA GLY A 45 -10.99 -0.73 9.18
C GLY A 45 -9.60 -1.30 8.90
N PHE A 46 -8.70 -0.49 8.35
CA PHE A 46 -7.30 -0.84 8.13
C PHE A 46 -6.37 0.08 8.92
N PHE A 47 -5.22 -0.46 9.33
CA PHE A 47 -4.18 0.28 10.03
C PHE A 47 -2.87 0.27 9.25
N GLU A 48 -2.05 1.27 9.53
CA GLU A 48 -0.76 1.52 8.89
C GLU A 48 0.34 0.67 9.53
N THR A 49 0.88 -0.32 8.82
CA THR A 49 1.96 -1.16 9.36
C THR A 49 3.34 -0.48 9.24
N GLN A 50 4.30 -0.94 10.03
CA GLN A 50 5.69 -0.46 9.91
C GLN A 50 6.31 -0.82 8.55
N ASP A 51 5.91 -1.94 7.98
CA ASP A 51 6.33 -2.41 6.66
C ASP A 51 5.81 -1.57 5.48
N GLY A 52 4.87 -0.65 5.73
CA GLY A 52 4.30 0.21 4.69
C GLY A 52 3.17 -0.48 3.93
N SER A 53 2.32 -1.23 4.64
CA SER A 53 1.10 -1.84 4.11
C SER A 53 -0.11 -1.46 4.95
N CYS A 54 -1.29 -1.56 4.36
CA CYS A 54 -2.55 -1.45 5.09
C CYS A 54 -3.07 -2.84 5.41
N GLU A 55 -3.09 -3.18 6.70
CA GLU A 55 -3.65 -4.45 7.18
C GLU A 55 -4.97 -4.23 7.89
N ALA A 56 -5.87 -5.20 7.78
CA ALA A 56 -7.17 -5.13 8.44
C ALA A 56 -6.98 -5.36 9.95
N CYS A 57 -7.71 -4.61 10.77
CA CYS A 57 -7.79 -4.97 12.19
C CYS A 57 -8.42 -6.36 12.36
N ASP A 58 -8.00 -7.06 13.41
CA ASP A 58 -8.70 -8.27 13.82
C ASP A 58 -10.16 -7.93 14.13
N SER A 59 -11.06 -8.86 13.84
CA SER A 59 -12.51 -8.67 13.99
C SER A 59 -12.94 -8.30 15.43
N SER A 60 -12.09 -8.56 16.41
CA SER A 60 -12.28 -8.17 17.82
C SER A 60 -11.87 -6.72 18.14
N CYS A 61 -11.15 -6.05 17.26
CA CYS A 61 -10.55 -4.73 17.50
C CYS A 61 -11.13 -3.67 16.55
N GLN A 62 -11.67 -2.60 17.14
CA GLN A 62 -12.24 -1.48 16.37
C GLN A 62 -11.15 -0.49 15.89
N THR A 63 -10.04 -0.43 16.61
CA THR A 63 -8.82 0.30 16.28
C THR A 63 -7.65 -0.57 16.72
N CYS A 64 -6.65 -0.72 15.87
CA CYS A 64 -5.46 -1.49 16.17
C CYS A 64 -4.25 -0.63 15.82
N ASP A 65 -3.56 -0.13 16.85
CA ASP A 65 -2.26 0.51 16.71
C ASP A 65 -1.24 -0.57 17.05
N GLU A 66 -0.27 -0.80 16.16
CA GLU A 66 0.84 -1.72 16.38
C GLU A 66 1.87 -1.13 17.37
N THR A 67 1.38 -0.68 18.51
CA THR A 67 2.18 -0.28 19.68
C THR A 67 1.74 -1.17 20.84
N GLU A 68 2.32 -2.36 20.89
CA GLU A 68 2.49 -3.12 22.14
C GLU A 68 3.82 -2.71 22.80
#